data_AF-A0A966A3I4-F1
#
_entry.id   AF-A0A966A3I4-F1
#
_cell.length_a   1.000
_cell.length_b   1.000
_cell.length_c   1.000
_cell.angle_alpha   90.00
_cell.angle_beta   90.00
_cell.angle_gamma   90.00
#
_symmetry.space_group_name_H-M   'P 1'
#
loop_
_entity.id
_entity.type
_entity.pdbx_description
1 polymer ?
#
loop_
_entity_poly.entity_id
_entity_poly.type
_entity_poly.pdbx_seq_one_letter_code
_entity_poly.pdbx_strand_id
1 'polypeptide(L)'
;MKYFTKHLDSVSESYFQHGRHATSFAAHMFIGSLACLGHAIFPFLFERTGSDVIRRLHDRMVVNRHLLTPAPRARVVSDPVAAER
;
A
#
# COMPACT_ATOMS: atom_id res chain seq x y z
N MET A 1 16.99 -24.26 -6.66
CA MET A 1 15.75 -24.83 -7.25
C MET A 1 14.80 -25.52 -6.26
N LYS A 2 15.01 -25.47 -4.92
CA LYS A 2 14.07 -26.03 -3.91
C LYS A 2 13.44 -24.98 -2.97
N TYR A 3 13.86 -23.72 -3.03
CA TYR A 3 13.31 -22.65 -2.19
C TYR A 3 12.03 -22.03 -2.77
N PHE A 4 11.84 -22.09 -4.09
CA PHE A 4 10.67 -21.54 -4.76
C PHE A 4 9.40 -22.40 -4.59
N THR A 5 9.54 -23.71 -4.38
CA THR A 5 8.41 -24.66 -4.43
C THR A 5 7.76 -24.96 -3.08
N LYS A 6 8.42 -24.70 -1.93
CA LYS A 6 7.83 -24.97 -0.60
C LYS A 6 7.04 -23.80 0.00
N HIS A 7 7.12 -22.60 -0.59
CA HIS A 7 6.37 -21.43 -0.10
C HIS A 7 5.03 -21.22 -0.83
N LEU A 8 4.86 -21.86 -1.99
CA LEU A 8 3.69 -21.75 -2.88
C LEU A 8 2.41 -22.43 -2.33
N ASP A 9 2.54 -23.31 -1.35
CA ASP A 9 1.43 -24.16 -0.86
C ASP A 9 0.72 -23.60 0.39
N SER A 10 1.22 -22.49 0.95
CA SER A 10 0.74 -21.96 2.24
C SER A 10 -0.18 -20.75 2.15
N VAL A 11 -0.46 -20.26 0.93
CA VAL A 11 -1.21 -19.02 0.73
C VAL A 11 -2.33 -19.28 -0.27
N SER A 12 -3.43 -19.83 0.23
CA SER A 12 -4.73 -19.94 -0.44
C SER A 12 -5.41 -18.57 -0.70
N GLU A 13 -4.62 -17.52 -0.98
CA GLU A 13 -5.03 -16.23 -1.50
C GLU A 13 -3.90 -15.64 -2.37
N SER A 14 -4.24 -15.03 -3.50
CA SER A 14 -3.37 -15.06 -4.68
C SER A 14 -2.05 -14.28 -4.53
N TYR A 15 -0.90 -14.96 -4.71
CA TYR A 15 0.40 -14.34 -5.01
C TYR A 15 0.29 -13.32 -6.15
N PHE A 16 -0.64 -13.53 -7.09
CA PHE A 16 -0.95 -12.55 -8.13
C PHE A 16 -1.68 -11.32 -7.61
N GLN A 17 -2.47 -11.38 -6.55
CA GLN A 17 -3.14 -10.18 -5.99
C GLN A 17 -2.12 -9.25 -5.34
N HIS A 18 -1.24 -9.80 -4.50
CA HIS A 18 -0.17 -9.02 -3.86
C HIS A 18 0.87 -8.56 -4.90
N GLY A 19 1.25 -9.46 -5.80
CA GLY A 19 2.15 -9.16 -6.92
C GLY A 19 1.57 -8.10 -7.86
N ARG A 20 0.26 -8.12 -8.15
CA ARG A 20 -0.41 -7.10 -8.99
C ARG A 20 -0.43 -5.74 -8.30
N HIS A 21 -0.69 -5.69 -7.00
CA HIS A 21 -0.68 -4.42 -6.26
C HIS A 21 0.73 -3.82 -6.22
N ALA A 22 1.74 -4.63 -5.89
CA ALA A 22 3.15 -4.20 -5.89
C ALA A 22 3.62 -3.78 -7.29
N THR A 23 3.29 -4.56 -8.32
CA THR A 23 3.64 -4.25 -9.73
C THR A 23 2.96 -2.97 -10.20
N SER A 24 1.70 -2.75 -9.83
CA SER A 24 0.99 -1.50 -10.16
C SER A 24 1.68 -0.29 -9.55
N PHE A 25 2.13 -0.40 -8.29
CA PHE A 25 2.85 0.65 -7.60
C PHE A 25 4.20 0.95 -8.26
N ALA A 26 4.96 -0.11 -8.56
CA ALA A 26 6.25 -0.02 -9.25
C ALA A 26 6.12 0.61 -10.65
N ALA A 27 5.08 0.24 -11.42
CA ALA A 27 4.84 0.80 -12.74
C ALA A 27 4.58 2.32 -12.71
N HIS A 28 3.80 2.80 -11.73
CA HIS A 28 3.56 4.24 -11.58
C HIS A 28 4.86 4.96 -11.21
N MET A 29 5.67 4.43 -10.30
CA MET A 29 6.98 5.02 -9.95
C MET A 29 7.93 5.07 -11.16
N PHE A 30 7.93 4.01 -11.98
CA PHE A 30 8.76 3.95 -13.19
C PHE A 30 8.37 5.02 -14.22
N ILE A 31 7.06 5.20 -14.47
CA ILE A 31 6.56 6.25 -15.36
C ILE A 31 6.90 7.64 -14.81
N GLY A 32 6.73 7.87 -13.50
CA GLY A 32 7.12 9.13 -12.85
C GLY A 32 8.62 9.42 -13.00
N SER A 33 9.46 8.40 -12.88
CA SER A 33 10.91 8.51 -13.09
C SER A 33 11.25 8.91 -14.54
N LEU A 34 10.63 8.26 -15.53
CA LEU A 34 10.82 8.61 -16.94
C LEU A 34 10.36 10.05 -17.25
N ALA A 35 9.25 10.48 -16.63
CA ALA A 35 8.75 11.84 -16.76
C ALA A 35 9.73 12.86 -16.17
N CYS A 36 10.29 12.60 -14.99
CA CYS A 36 11.32 13.45 -14.38
C CYS A 36 12.60 13.49 -15.23
N LEU A 37 13.01 12.36 -15.81
CA LEU A 37 14.17 12.31 -16.70
C LEU A 37 13.93 13.12 -17.98
N GLY A 38 12.74 13.00 -18.56
CA GLY A 38 12.32 13.82 -19.70
C GLY A 38 12.32 15.32 -19.36
N HIS A 39 11.83 15.69 -18.17
CA HIS A 39 11.87 17.06 -17.66
C HIS A 39 13.30 17.57 -17.44
N ALA A 40 14.21 16.73 -16.94
CA ALA A 40 15.61 17.09 -16.76
C ALA A 40 16.33 17.40 -18.09
N ILE A 41 15.92 16.73 -19.18
CA ILE A 41 16.45 16.98 -20.53
C ILE A 41 15.74 18.18 -21.16
N PHE A 42 14.41 18.27 -21.00
CA PHE A 42 13.55 19.31 -21.54
C PHE A 42 12.75 19.96 -20.41
N PRO A 43 13.19 21.11 -19.87
CA PRO A 43 12.60 21.70 -18.66
C PRO A 43 11.14 22.16 -18.81
N PHE A 44 10.60 22.18 -20.04
CA PHE A 44 9.20 22.49 -20.32
C PHE A 44 8.30 21.24 -20.40
N LEU A 45 8.87 20.04 -20.44
CA LEU A 45 8.12 18.79 -20.56
C LEU A 45 7.87 18.21 -19.16
N PHE A 46 6.67 17.69 -18.89
CA PHE A 46 6.33 16.97 -17.65
C PHE A 46 6.52 17.73 -16.32
N GLU A 47 6.40 19.06 -16.33
CA GLU A 47 6.62 19.93 -15.15
C GLU A 47 5.84 19.48 -13.89
N ARG A 48 4.63 18.94 -14.06
CA ARG A 48 3.79 18.45 -12.95
C ARG A 48 3.70 16.93 -12.84
N THR A 49 4.06 16.20 -13.90
CA THR A 49 3.79 14.76 -14.01
C THR A 49 4.51 13.94 -12.94
N GLY A 50 5.76 14.26 -12.63
CA GLY A 50 6.51 13.56 -11.57
C GLY A 50 5.88 13.78 -10.18
N SER A 51 5.54 15.03 -9.86
CA SER A 51 4.91 15.39 -8.59
C SER A 51 3.51 14.78 -8.43
N ASP A 52 2.72 14.74 -9.51
CA ASP A 52 1.36 14.19 -9.49
C ASP A 52 1.37 12.66 -9.31
N VAL A 53 2.34 11.97 -9.91
CA VAL A 53 2.54 10.52 -9.71
C VAL A 53 2.87 10.23 -8.23
N ILE A 54 3.79 11.00 -7.63
CA ILE A 54 4.15 10.83 -6.22
C ILE A 54 2.94 11.13 -5.31
N ARG A 55 2.19 12.22 -5.55
CA ARG A 55 0.97 12.52 -4.78
C ARG A 55 -0.03 11.38 -4.84
N ARG A 56 -0.32 10.86 -6.04
CA ARG A 56 -1.26 9.76 -6.24
C ARG A 56 -0.81 8.48 -5.54
N LEU A 57 0.49 8.20 -5.53
CA LEU A 57 1.06 7.06 -4.81
C LEU A 57 1.00 7.26 -3.29
N HIS A 58 1.33 8.46 -2.82
CA HIS A 58 1.25 8.84 -1.42
C HIS A 58 -0.18 8.73 -0.89
N ASP A 59 -1.18 9.23 -1.61
CA ASP A 59 -2.59 9.11 -1.25
C ASP A 59 -3.01 7.64 -1.15
N ARG A 60 -2.58 6.81 -2.12
CA ARG A 60 -2.85 5.36 -2.09
C ARG A 60 -2.19 4.66 -0.90
N MET A 61 -1.02 5.11 -0.43
CA MET A 61 -0.40 4.55 0.78
C MET A 61 -1.10 5.03 2.07
N VAL A 62 -1.39 6.32 2.17
CA VAL A 62 -1.86 6.96 3.41
C VAL A 62 -3.36 6.75 3.62
N VAL A 63 -4.18 6.82 2.58
CA VAL A 63 -5.62 6.56 2.69
C VAL A 63 -5.90 5.10 3.07
N ASN A 64 -5.16 4.15 2.50
CA ASN A 64 -5.28 2.74 2.92
C ASN A 64 -4.80 2.50 4.36
N ARG A 65 -3.78 3.24 4.82
CA ARG A 65 -3.31 3.14 6.21
C ARG A 65 -4.37 3.54 7.23
N HIS A 66 -5.14 4.60 6.97
CA HIS A 66 -6.19 5.05 7.88
C HIS A 66 -7.35 4.05 8.00
N LEU A 67 -7.63 3.30 6.93
CA LEU A 67 -8.64 2.23 6.95
C LEU A 67 -8.14 0.93 7.61
N LEU A 68 -6.82 0.76 7.73
CA LEU A 68 -6.18 -0.39 8.36
C LEU A 68 -5.77 -0.15 9.82
N THR A 69 -5.96 1.06 10.34
CA THR A 69 -5.84 1.32 11.78
C THR A 69 -7.12 0.79 12.43
N PRO A 70 -7.09 -0.32 13.19
CA PRO A 70 -8.28 -0.80 13.87
C PRO A 70 -8.72 0.31 14.82
N ALA A 71 -9.98 0.74 14.72
CA ALA A 71 -10.58 1.57 15.75
C ALA A 71 -10.27 0.93 17.12
N PRO A 72 -9.91 1.71 18.16
CA PRO A 72 -9.57 1.15 19.46
C PRO A 72 -10.68 0.19 19.85
N ARG A 73 -10.36 -1.10 19.95
CA ARG A 73 -11.33 -2.14 20.33
C ARG A 73 -11.86 -1.69 21.69
N ALA A 74 -13.09 -1.17 21.71
CA ALA A 74 -13.72 -0.70 22.93
C ALA A 74 -13.55 -1.82 23.95
N ARG A 75 -12.77 -1.53 25.00
CA ARG A 75 -12.48 -2.44 26.09
C ARG A 75 -13.83 -2.83 26.65
N VAL A 76 -14.29 -4.04 26.36
CA VAL A 76 -15.43 -4.66 27.03
C VAL A 76 -15.04 -4.72 28.50
N VAL A 77 -15.50 -3.74 29.27
CA VAL A 77 -15.50 -3.77 30.73
C VAL A 77 -16.55 -4.81 31.09
N SER A 78 -16.10 -6.03 31.35
CA SER A 78 -16.89 -7.06 32.01
C SER A 78 -16.34 -7.22 33.43
N ASP A 79 -16.86 -6.43 34.37
CA ASP A 79 -16.72 -6.72 35.79
C ASP A 79 -18.10 -7.18 36.31
N PRO A 80 -18.27 -8.47 36.68
CA PRO A 80 -19.48 -8.95 37.32
C PRO A 80 -19.30 -8.88 38.84
N VAL A 81 -19.41 -7.69 39.44
CA VAL A 81 -19.44 -7.55 40.91
C VAL A 81 -20.38 -6.41 41.30
N ALA A 82 -21.70 -6.68 41.27
CA ALA A 82 -22.70 -5.93 42.02
C ALA A 82 -24.03 -6.71 42.15
N ALA A 83 -23.96 -8.03 42.28
CA ALA A 83 -25.01 -8.80 42.93
C ALA A 83 -24.54 -8.98 44.37
N GLU A 84 -25.10 -8.16 45.26
CA GLU A 84 -25.17 -8.29 46.73
C GLU A 84 -24.95 -6.93 47.40
N ARG A 85 -26.03 -6.14 47.51
CA ARG A 85 -26.50 -5.42 48.72
C ARG A 85 -27.97 -5.07 48.59
#